data_AF-A0A352XQ56-F1
#
_entry.id   AF-A0A352XQ56-F1
#
_cell.length_a   1.000
_cell.length_b   1.000
_cell.length_c   1.000
_cell.angle_alpha   90.00
_cell.angle_beta   90.00
_cell.angle_gamma   90.00
#
_symmetry.space_group_name_H-M   'P 1'
#
loop_
_entity.id
_entity.type
_entity.pdbx_description
1 polymer ?
#
loop_
_entity_poly.entity_id
_entity_poly.type
_entity_poly.pdbx_seq_one_letter_code
_entity_poly.pdbx_strand_id
1 'polypeptide(L)'
;LSGETILGPSTSNILPELDAIGILAVAWEWLVLMALTFWVGILVVEGLILAGVERTSNLLAETHKRARPLQWLCLTALLVGELITLLLRTTQLSQGLHGSGIDLAALDHILFETRYGYLWLLRIAFIGIALGLLWWTTRSRSNIGDARRTRTAGRRFRQMRQQAQQIQRTTQELGSGPIKNEIATEENATPVATSARSFTIIWLLLAGLILLTLVLSGDVAALAQTPMSAIMLDWLYLAARCIWFGTIAYLGYVLLPLLAVVEPDHHSEILTIVLRRFHPLMLATLGVFLVSGIFLTETSLNGVLQFTTAPYGRTLLVEWILIAAMILLSAYALFTLQPKLSRQTMLLPVVNAELPARRTRQTALDQTTRNLKHAFRVQSWLGMAVLLCAASLSFFAPPIVFPTVDYTQPSSSSTTAPTTLNVQTQEVGNLAITLQILPGRIHYANTIIVSLKDRSSDNLITGAEVKMSINMVVMDMGTSSTTIKGDNPTYIAVFKRDTAFSMPGDWDIGLTILRPGKAPIDA
;
A
#
# COMPACT_ATOMS: atom_id res chain seq x y z
N LEU A 1 -4.36 31.78 -4.71
CA LEU A 1 -3.78 30.43 -4.92
C LEU A 1 -4.63 29.74 -5.97
N SER A 2 -4.03 29.10 -6.97
CA SER A 2 -4.79 28.32 -7.97
C SER A 2 -5.65 27.31 -7.24
N GLY A 3 -6.98 27.49 -7.29
CA GLY A 3 -8.00 26.74 -6.55
C GLY A 3 -8.19 25.32 -7.07
N GLU A 4 -7.11 24.55 -7.17
CA GLU A 4 -7.22 23.11 -7.27
C GLU A 4 -7.60 22.59 -5.89
N THR A 5 -8.83 22.08 -5.75
CA THR A 5 -9.29 21.39 -4.55
C THR A 5 -8.46 20.14 -4.36
N ILE A 6 -7.53 20.20 -3.41
CA ILE A 6 -6.70 19.07 -3.04
C ILE A 6 -7.50 18.28 -2.01
N LEU A 7 -7.83 17.03 -2.36
CA LEU A 7 -8.47 16.08 -1.45
C LEU A 7 -7.56 15.84 -0.25
N GLY A 8 -8.03 16.20 0.94
CA GLY A 8 -7.34 15.96 2.20
C GLY A 8 -7.40 14.51 2.68
N PRO A 9 -6.67 14.17 3.75
CA PRO A 9 -6.78 12.88 4.44
C PRO A 9 -8.21 12.70 4.97
N SER A 10 -8.63 11.44 5.07
CA SER A 10 -10.02 11.09 5.40
C SER A 10 -10.51 11.59 6.76
N THR A 11 -9.61 11.94 7.69
CA THR A 11 -9.97 12.46 9.01
C THR A 11 -9.04 13.57 9.52
N SER A 12 -9.57 14.41 10.41
CA SER A 12 -8.78 15.36 11.18
C SER A 12 -7.86 14.61 12.17
N ASN A 13 -6.80 15.28 12.65
CA ASN A 13 -5.81 14.76 13.62
C ASN A 13 -6.37 14.46 15.03
N ILE A 14 -7.67 14.21 15.13
CA ILE A 14 -8.44 13.91 16.31
C ILE A 14 -8.80 12.43 16.19
N LEU A 15 -8.68 11.65 17.26
CA LEU A 15 -9.46 10.43 17.36
C LEU A 15 -10.86 10.83 17.88
N PRO A 16 -11.89 11.08 17.03
CA PRO A 16 -13.23 10.75 17.49
C PRO A 16 -13.29 9.23 17.65
N GLU A 17 -14.29 8.72 18.37
CA GLU A 17 -14.59 7.28 18.39
C GLU A 17 -14.42 6.73 16.97
N LEU A 18 -13.53 5.74 16.79
CA LEU A 18 -13.28 5.14 15.48
C LEU A 18 -14.61 4.64 14.93
N ASP A 19 -15.25 5.44 14.08
CA ASP A 19 -16.49 5.04 13.43
C ASP A 19 -16.17 3.79 12.60
N ALA A 20 -17.15 2.90 12.45
CA ALA A 20 -16.98 1.62 11.78
C ALA A 20 -16.37 1.78 10.37
N ILE A 21 -16.69 2.89 9.70
CA ILE A 21 -16.16 3.24 8.37
C ILE A 21 -14.67 3.55 8.40
N GLY A 22 -14.18 4.26 9.43
CA GLY A 22 -12.76 4.58 9.59
C GLY A 22 -11.91 3.33 9.87
N ILE A 23 -12.40 2.43 10.74
CA ILE A 23 -11.76 1.13 10.99
C ILE A 23 -11.67 0.33 9.71
N LEU A 24 -12.77 0.31 8.94
CA LEU A 24 -12.84 -0.43 7.70
C LEU A 24 -11.88 0.14 6.65
N ALA A 25 -11.74 1.47 6.56
CA ALA A 25 -10.78 2.12 5.66
C ALA A 25 -9.34 1.72 5.98
N VAL A 26 -8.92 1.82 7.25
CA VAL A 26 -7.57 1.42 7.69
C VAL A 26 -7.33 -0.07 7.43
N ALA A 27 -8.33 -0.93 7.70
CA ALA A 27 -8.20 -2.37 7.48
C ALA A 27 -8.01 -2.74 6.00
N TRP A 28 -8.74 -2.08 5.09
CA TRP A 28 -8.59 -2.31 3.64
C TRP A 28 -7.28 -1.76 3.11
N GLU A 29 -6.85 -0.60 3.57
CA GLU A 29 -5.55 -0.05 3.19
C GLU A 29 -4.40 -0.94 3.67
N TRP A 30 -4.49 -1.43 4.91
CA TRP A 30 -3.54 -2.42 5.43
C TRP A 30 -3.52 -3.70 4.58
N LEU A 31 -4.69 -4.19 4.14
CA LEU A 31 -4.79 -5.36 3.26
C LEU A 31 -4.14 -5.10 1.90
N VAL A 32 -4.37 -3.93 1.30
CA VAL A 32 -3.75 -3.53 0.02
C VAL A 32 -2.22 -3.49 0.16
N LEU A 33 -1.71 -2.86 1.22
CA LEU A 33 -0.27 -2.83 1.52
C LEU A 33 0.31 -4.23 1.74
N MET A 34 -0.39 -5.09 2.47
CA MET A 34 0.01 -6.50 2.67
C MET A 34 0.04 -7.29 1.36
N ALA A 35 -0.99 -7.14 0.52
CA ALA A 35 -1.06 -7.82 -0.77
C ALA A 35 0.07 -7.36 -1.72
N LEU A 36 0.31 -6.05 -1.77
CA LEU A 36 1.37 -5.45 -2.59
C LEU A 36 2.76 -5.86 -2.11
N THR A 37 3.04 -5.70 -0.82
CA THR A 37 4.35 -6.06 -0.24
C THR A 37 4.66 -7.53 -0.49
N PHE A 38 3.69 -8.43 -0.27
CA PHE A 38 3.90 -9.84 -0.49
C PHE A 38 4.10 -10.19 -1.96
N TRP A 39 3.33 -9.58 -2.87
CA TRP A 39 3.48 -9.78 -4.31
C TRP A 39 4.85 -9.31 -4.82
N VAL A 40 5.32 -8.13 -4.41
CA VAL A 40 6.68 -7.63 -4.72
C VAL A 40 7.74 -8.60 -4.17
N GLY A 41 7.55 -9.11 -2.96
CA GLY A 41 8.42 -10.12 -2.35
C GLY A 41 8.56 -11.39 -3.20
N ILE A 42 7.45 -11.91 -3.74
CA ILE A 42 7.45 -13.06 -4.64
C ILE A 42 8.31 -12.75 -5.89
N LEU A 43 8.07 -11.59 -6.54
CA LEU A 43 8.77 -11.20 -7.75
C LEU A 43 10.28 -11.05 -7.53
N VAL A 44 10.69 -10.47 -6.41
CA VAL A 44 12.10 -10.29 -6.04
C VAL A 44 12.77 -11.64 -5.78
N VAL A 45 12.15 -12.51 -5.00
CA VAL A 45 12.77 -13.80 -4.66
C VAL A 45 12.88 -14.69 -5.90
N GLU A 46 11.81 -14.84 -6.68
CA GLU A 46 11.85 -15.67 -7.88
C GLU A 46 12.74 -15.07 -8.97
N GLY A 47 12.67 -13.75 -9.19
CA GLY A 47 13.35 -13.09 -10.30
C GLY A 47 14.80 -12.68 -10.05
N LEU A 48 15.17 -12.32 -8.81
CA LEU A 48 16.51 -11.85 -8.48
C LEU A 48 17.30 -12.89 -7.66
N ILE A 49 16.66 -13.64 -6.78
CA ILE A 49 17.36 -14.59 -5.90
C ILE A 49 17.51 -15.95 -6.56
N LEU A 50 16.41 -16.58 -7.01
CA LEU A 50 16.43 -17.93 -7.57
C LEU A 50 16.77 -17.97 -9.07
N ALA A 51 16.50 -16.91 -9.84
CA ALA A 51 16.78 -16.90 -11.26
C ALA A 51 18.29 -17.00 -11.56
N GLY A 52 18.66 -17.85 -12.53
CA GLY A 52 20.03 -17.94 -13.03
C GLY A 52 20.99 -18.78 -12.18
N VAL A 53 20.51 -19.63 -11.28
CA VAL A 53 21.32 -20.70 -10.66
C VAL A 53 20.79 -22.05 -11.13
N GLU A 54 21.59 -22.80 -11.89
CA GLU A 54 21.20 -24.13 -12.39
C GLU A 54 20.84 -25.08 -11.23
N ARG A 55 21.55 -24.96 -10.11
CA ARG A 55 21.35 -25.76 -8.90
C ARG A 55 20.06 -25.45 -8.14
N THR A 56 19.38 -24.34 -8.43
CA THR A 56 18.05 -24.02 -7.88
C THR A 56 16.93 -24.21 -8.89
N SER A 57 17.20 -24.79 -10.07
CA SER A 57 16.20 -24.95 -11.15
C SER A 57 15.01 -25.81 -10.75
N ASN A 58 15.24 -26.93 -10.05
CA ASN A 58 14.19 -27.81 -9.52
C ASN A 58 13.32 -27.08 -8.49
N LEU A 59 13.97 -26.35 -7.57
CA LEU A 59 13.26 -25.54 -6.58
C LEU A 59 12.49 -24.40 -7.22
N LEU A 60 13.07 -23.70 -8.21
CA LEU A 60 12.42 -22.63 -8.95
C LEU A 60 11.14 -23.14 -9.65
N ALA A 61 11.18 -24.36 -10.21
CA ALA A 61 10.01 -24.96 -10.83
C ALA A 61 8.86 -25.18 -9.82
N GLU A 62 9.17 -25.68 -8.62
CA GLU A 62 8.17 -25.93 -7.59
C GLU A 62 7.74 -24.67 -6.83
N THR A 63 8.65 -23.70 -6.64
CA THR A 63 8.27 -22.38 -6.11
C THR A 63 7.30 -21.71 -7.06
N HIS A 64 7.56 -21.72 -8.37
CA HIS A 64 6.64 -21.12 -9.35
C HIS A 64 5.25 -21.75 -9.32
N LYS A 65 5.14 -23.08 -9.15
CA LYS A 65 3.82 -23.73 -9.01
C LYS A 65 3.08 -23.24 -7.77
N ARG A 66 3.78 -23.05 -6.66
CA ARG A 66 3.18 -22.61 -5.39
C ARG A 66 2.96 -21.10 -5.31
N ALA A 67 3.77 -20.32 -6.00
CA ALA A 67 3.69 -18.86 -6.06
C ALA A 67 2.56 -18.36 -6.96
N ARG A 68 2.23 -19.08 -8.04
CA ARG A 68 1.15 -18.70 -8.98
C ARG A 68 -0.22 -18.47 -8.33
N PRO A 69 -0.80 -19.41 -7.56
CA PRO A 69 -2.09 -19.17 -6.91
C PRO A 69 -2.00 -18.02 -5.89
N LEU A 70 -0.81 -17.84 -5.30
CA LEU A 70 -0.54 -16.78 -4.34
C LEU A 70 -0.48 -15.39 -4.99
N GLN A 71 0.16 -15.29 -6.16
CA GLN A 71 0.18 -14.08 -6.97
C GLN A 71 -1.22 -13.71 -7.47
N TRP A 72 -2.04 -14.69 -7.88
CA TRP A 72 -3.46 -14.46 -8.18
C TRP A 72 -4.19 -13.90 -6.96
N LEU A 73 -4.03 -14.53 -5.80
CA LEU A 73 -4.63 -14.07 -4.55
C LEU A 73 -4.21 -12.63 -4.24
N CYS A 74 -2.91 -12.31 -4.28
CA CYS A 74 -2.43 -10.96 -4.02
C CYS A 74 -2.99 -9.93 -5.02
N LEU A 75 -2.95 -10.21 -6.33
CA LEU A 75 -3.42 -9.25 -7.33
C LEU A 75 -4.94 -9.05 -7.28
N THR A 76 -5.71 -10.10 -7.01
CA THR A 76 -7.16 -10.00 -6.81
C THR A 76 -7.50 -9.24 -5.53
N ALA A 77 -6.80 -9.53 -4.43
CA ALA A 77 -6.95 -8.81 -3.16
C ALA A 77 -6.60 -7.32 -3.32
N LEU A 78 -5.57 -7.00 -4.10
CA LEU A 78 -5.16 -5.63 -4.39
C LEU A 78 -6.21 -4.92 -5.25
N LEU A 79 -6.73 -5.56 -6.30
CA LEU A 79 -7.80 -5.01 -7.13
C LEU A 79 -9.09 -4.75 -6.34
N VAL A 80 -9.52 -5.73 -5.54
CA VAL A 80 -10.73 -5.60 -4.70
C VAL A 80 -10.52 -4.55 -3.61
N GLY A 81 -9.35 -4.54 -2.98
CA GLY A 81 -9.00 -3.54 -1.98
C GLY A 81 -9.05 -2.13 -2.53
N GLU A 82 -8.47 -1.88 -3.72
CA GLU A 82 -8.50 -0.56 -4.38
C GLU A 82 -9.91 -0.08 -4.78
N LEU A 83 -10.81 -1.00 -5.11
CA LEU A 83 -12.22 -0.67 -5.36
C LEU A 83 -12.94 -0.28 -4.07
N ILE A 84 -12.68 -1.00 -2.99
CA ILE A 84 -13.32 -0.74 -1.69
C ILE A 84 -12.77 0.54 -1.06
N THR A 85 -11.47 0.81 -1.15
CA THR A 85 -10.88 2.07 -0.65
C THR A 85 -11.45 3.28 -1.38
N LEU A 86 -11.66 3.19 -2.71
CA LEU A 86 -12.34 4.23 -3.47
C LEU A 86 -13.78 4.44 -2.98
N LEU A 87 -14.53 3.36 -2.80
CA LEU A 87 -15.91 3.42 -2.30
C LEU A 87 -15.98 4.04 -0.90
N LEU A 88 -15.08 3.64 0.00
CA LEU A 88 -15.02 4.20 1.36
C LEU A 88 -14.68 5.69 1.31
N ARG A 89 -13.73 6.09 0.46
CA ARG A 89 -13.36 7.49 0.26
C ARG A 89 -14.51 8.33 -0.28
N THR A 90 -15.32 7.82 -1.21
CA THR A 90 -16.50 8.54 -1.71
C THR A 90 -17.60 8.64 -0.64
N THR A 91 -17.80 7.59 0.16
CA THR A 91 -18.77 7.65 1.26
C THR A 91 -18.40 8.69 2.32
N GLN A 92 -17.12 8.76 2.70
CA GLN A 92 -16.61 9.76 3.63
C GLN A 92 -16.83 11.19 3.11
N LEU A 93 -16.60 11.43 1.81
CA LEU A 93 -16.82 12.73 1.19
C LEU A 93 -18.32 13.09 1.10
N SER A 94 -19.18 12.12 0.78
CA SER A 94 -20.63 12.32 0.68
C SER A 94 -21.33 12.57 2.01
N GLN A 95 -20.85 11.98 3.11
CA GLN A 95 -21.41 12.18 4.45
C GLN A 95 -21.35 13.65 4.90
N GLY A 96 -20.42 14.44 4.35
CA GLY A 96 -20.36 15.89 4.57
C GLY A 96 -21.43 16.69 3.79
N LEU A 97 -21.85 16.21 2.61
CA LEU A 97 -22.64 16.97 1.64
C LEU A 97 -24.14 16.66 1.69
N HIS A 98 -24.54 15.39 1.71
CA HIS A 98 -25.95 14.96 1.68
C HIS A 98 -26.09 13.58 2.35
N GLY A 99 -26.99 13.45 3.33
CA GLY A 99 -27.04 12.31 4.26
C GLY A 99 -26.93 10.90 3.66
N SER A 100 -26.24 10.02 4.39
CA SER A 100 -26.13 8.54 4.34
C SER A 100 -26.45 7.78 3.03
N GLY A 101 -26.11 8.31 1.85
CA GLY A 101 -26.33 7.65 0.56
C GLY A 101 -25.07 7.62 -0.30
N ILE A 102 -24.92 6.58 -1.13
CA ILE A 102 -23.88 6.54 -2.16
C ILE A 102 -24.33 7.46 -3.30
N ASP A 103 -23.77 8.66 -3.39
CA ASP A 103 -24.04 9.57 -4.48
C ASP A 103 -23.18 9.22 -5.71
N LEU A 104 -23.83 8.74 -6.77
CA LEU A 104 -23.17 8.41 -8.03
C LEU A 104 -22.52 9.64 -8.69
N ALA A 105 -23.06 10.84 -8.46
CA ALA A 105 -22.50 12.07 -9.01
C ALA A 105 -21.17 12.43 -8.34
N ALA A 106 -21.05 12.23 -7.02
CA ALA A 106 -19.80 12.43 -6.30
C ALA A 106 -18.71 11.44 -6.74
N LEU A 107 -19.08 10.20 -7.06
CA LEU A 107 -18.17 9.21 -7.61
C LEU A 107 -17.63 9.63 -8.98
N ASP A 108 -18.51 10.11 -9.87
CA ASP A 108 -18.13 10.56 -11.22
C ASP A 108 -17.16 11.74 -11.18
N HIS A 109 -17.46 12.72 -10.33
CA HIS A 109 -16.61 13.88 -10.09
C HIS A 109 -15.22 13.46 -9.57
N ILE A 110 -15.15 12.57 -8.56
CA ILE A 110 -13.87 12.09 -8.05
C ILE A 110 -13.09 11.32 -9.12
N LEU A 111 -13.75 10.49 -9.94
CA LEU A 111 -13.06 9.63 -10.90
C LEU A 111 -12.48 10.38 -12.10
N PHE A 112 -13.23 11.37 -12.63
CA PHE A 112 -12.89 12.02 -13.90
C PHE A 112 -12.49 13.49 -13.77
N GLU A 113 -12.83 14.17 -12.67
CA GLU A 113 -12.49 15.59 -12.49
C GLU A 113 -11.31 15.80 -11.54
N THR A 114 -10.93 14.79 -10.75
CA THR A 114 -9.79 14.90 -9.82
C THR A 114 -8.53 14.20 -10.34
N ARG A 115 -7.36 14.77 -10.01
CA ARG A 115 -6.04 14.14 -10.29
C ARG A 115 -5.92 12.75 -9.64
N TYR A 116 -6.54 12.56 -8.48
CA TYR A 116 -6.59 11.28 -7.78
C TYR A 116 -7.28 10.20 -8.62
N GLY A 117 -8.43 10.51 -9.23
CA GLY A 117 -9.20 9.59 -10.08
C GLY A 117 -8.39 9.06 -11.27
N TYR A 118 -7.66 9.94 -11.97
CA TYR A 118 -6.78 9.55 -13.08
C TYR A 118 -5.66 8.59 -12.64
N LEU A 119 -5.03 8.87 -11.50
CA LEU A 119 -3.97 8.00 -10.95
C LEU A 119 -4.51 6.64 -10.51
N TRP A 120 -5.73 6.63 -9.94
CA TRP A 120 -6.42 5.41 -9.55
C TRP A 120 -6.78 4.54 -10.78
N LEU A 121 -7.34 5.15 -11.85
CA LEU A 121 -7.64 4.44 -13.10
C LEU A 121 -6.39 3.80 -13.72
N LEU A 122 -5.28 4.53 -13.73
CA LEU A 122 -4.01 4.06 -14.25
C LEU A 122 -3.45 2.90 -13.40
N ARG A 123 -3.64 2.93 -12.08
CA ARG A 123 -3.32 1.82 -11.18
C ARG A 123 -4.14 0.58 -11.48
N ILE A 124 -5.46 0.70 -11.60
CA ILE A 124 -6.34 -0.43 -11.94
C ILE A 124 -5.96 -1.03 -13.30
N ALA A 125 -5.59 -0.19 -14.28
CA ALA A 125 -5.10 -0.65 -15.57
C ALA A 125 -3.81 -1.49 -15.42
N PHE A 126 -2.83 -1.04 -14.62
CA PHE A 126 -1.61 -1.81 -14.38
C PHE A 126 -1.85 -3.14 -13.64
N ILE A 127 -2.77 -3.15 -12.66
CA ILE A 127 -3.16 -4.39 -11.96
C ILE A 127 -3.88 -5.34 -12.94
N GLY A 128 -4.73 -4.81 -13.82
CA GLY A 128 -5.38 -5.58 -14.88
C GLY A 128 -4.37 -6.19 -15.86
N ILE A 129 -3.36 -5.42 -16.27
CA ILE A 129 -2.24 -5.91 -17.10
C ILE A 129 -1.46 -6.99 -16.36
N ALA A 130 -1.21 -6.83 -15.06
CA ALA A 130 -0.54 -7.83 -14.22
C ALA A 130 -1.33 -9.15 -14.22
N LEU A 131 -2.64 -9.09 -13.95
CA LEU A 131 -3.53 -10.25 -13.97
C LEU A 131 -3.59 -10.90 -15.36
N GLY A 132 -3.68 -10.10 -16.42
CA GLY A 132 -3.69 -10.58 -17.81
C GLY A 132 -2.40 -11.29 -18.20
N LEU A 133 -1.24 -10.74 -17.83
CA LEU A 133 0.07 -11.38 -18.03
C LEU A 133 0.19 -12.69 -17.25
N LEU A 134 -0.33 -12.74 -16.02
CA LEU A 134 -0.34 -13.94 -15.20
C LEU A 134 -1.23 -15.04 -15.80
N TRP A 135 -2.41 -14.66 -16.28
CA TRP A 135 -3.32 -15.55 -16.98
C TRP A 135 -2.72 -16.09 -18.29
N TRP A 136 -2.05 -15.22 -19.07
CA TRP A 136 -1.41 -15.61 -20.32
C TRP A 136 -0.30 -16.64 -20.10
N THR A 137 0.55 -16.42 -19.10
CA THR A 137 1.68 -17.32 -18.78
C THR A 137 1.28 -18.63 -18.11
N THR A 138 0.10 -18.67 -17.49
CA THR A 138 -0.48 -19.93 -16.99
C THR A 138 -1.10 -20.74 -18.12
N ARG A 139 -1.83 -20.10 -19.04
CA ARG A 139 -2.50 -20.77 -20.17
C ARG A 139 -1.52 -21.33 -21.22
N SER A 140 -0.46 -20.60 -21.55
CA SER A 140 0.53 -21.04 -22.55
C SER A 140 1.21 -22.37 -22.18
N ARG A 141 1.40 -22.64 -20.88
CA ARG A 141 2.01 -23.89 -20.39
C ARG A 141 1.09 -25.11 -20.50
N SER A 142 -0.23 -24.92 -20.42
CA SER A 142 -1.24 -25.97 -20.63
C SER A 142 -1.23 -26.47 -22.08
N ASN A 143 -1.28 -25.55 -23.03
CA ASN A 143 -1.34 -25.88 -24.46
C ASN A 143 -0.10 -26.64 -24.97
N ILE A 144 1.10 -26.32 -24.44
CA ILE A 144 2.33 -27.04 -24.81
C ILE A 144 2.37 -28.45 -24.20
N GLY A 145 1.82 -28.62 -22.99
CA GLY A 145 1.75 -29.92 -22.31
C GLY A 145 0.88 -30.93 -23.05
N ASP A 146 -0.28 -30.49 -23.55
CA ASP A 146 -1.21 -31.36 -24.29
C ASP A 146 -0.69 -31.70 -25.70
N ALA A 147 -0.04 -30.75 -26.38
CA ALA A 147 0.63 -31.01 -27.66
C ALA A 147 1.83 -31.98 -27.53
N ARG A 148 2.54 -31.97 -26.40
CA ARG A 148 3.67 -32.88 -26.15
C ARG A 148 3.20 -34.27 -25.70
N ARG A 149 2.12 -34.37 -24.92
CA ARG A 149 1.50 -35.66 -24.53
C ARG A 149 0.91 -36.39 -25.74
N THR A 150 0.21 -35.68 -26.63
CA THR A 150 -0.32 -36.25 -27.88
C THR A 150 0.80 -36.70 -28.83
N ARG A 151 1.89 -35.94 -28.97
CA ARG A 151 3.07 -36.36 -29.75
C ARG A 151 3.80 -37.58 -29.15
N THR A 152 3.94 -37.65 -27.82
CA THR A 152 4.62 -38.78 -27.16
C THR A 152 3.80 -40.06 -27.22
N ALA A 153 2.47 -39.96 -27.05
CA ALA A 153 1.55 -41.08 -27.19
C ALA A 153 1.56 -41.61 -28.64
N GLY A 154 1.53 -40.71 -29.64
CA GLY A 154 1.64 -41.07 -31.05
C GLY A 154 2.98 -41.74 -31.42
N ARG A 155 4.10 -41.28 -30.86
CA ARG A 155 5.42 -41.91 -31.07
C ARG A 155 5.52 -43.30 -30.41
N ARG A 156 5.06 -43.48 -29.17
CA ARG A 156 5.06 -44.78 -28.49
C ARG A 156 4.16 -45.79 -29.20
N PHE A 157 3.00 -45.37 -29.68
CA PHE A 157 2.09 -46.23 -30.44
C PHE A 157 2.70 -46.63 -31.80
N ARG A 158 3.40 -45.70 -32.47
CA ARG A 158 4.12 -45.98 -33.72
C ARG A 158 5.31 -46.92 -33.51
N GLN A 159 6.07 -46.75 -32.41
CA GLN A 159 7.17 -47.65 -32.03
C GLN A 159 6.67 -49.05 -31.68
N MET A 160 5.58 -49.19 -30.92
CA MET A 160 4.96 -50.50 -30.66
C MET A 160 4.49 -51.18 -31.94
N ARG A 161 3.93 -50.42 -32.89
CA ARG A 161 3.50 -50.96 -34.19
C ARG A 161 4.68 -51.40 -35.05
N GLN A 162 5.79 -50.65 -35.02
CA GLN A 162 7.03 -51.02 -35.69
C GLN A 162 7.68 -52.26 -35.05
N GLN A 163 7.71 -52.35 -33.72
CA GLN A 163 8.20 -53.53 -33.00
C GLN A 163 7.33 -54.76 -33.29
N ALA A 164 6.00 -54.64 -33.33
CA ALA A 164 5.13 -55.75 -33.70
C ALA A 164 5.38 -56.26 -35.14
N GLN A 165 5.58 -55.33 -36.09
CA GLN A 165 5.95 -55.68 -37.47
C GLN A 165 7.36 -56.28 -37.58
N GLN A 166 8.32 -55.79 -36.80
CA GLN A 166 9.67 -56.35 -36.72
C GLN A 166 9.64 -57.75 -36.11
N ILE A 167 8.92 -57.97 -35.01
CA ILE A 167 8.77 -59.30 -34.39
C ILE A 167 8.18 -60.28 -35.40
N GLN A 168 7.15 -59.88 -36.17
CA GLN A 168 6.60 -60.72 -37.24
C GLN A 168 7.64 -61.08 -38.32
N ARG A 169 8.48 -60.12 -38.73
CA ARG A 169 9.58 -60.36 -39.68
C ARG A 169 10.71 -61.21 -39.08
N THR A 170 11.02 -61.04 -37.79
CA THR A 170 12.07 -61.78 -37.08
C THR A 170 11.62 -63.22 -36.77
N THR A 171 10.32 -63.46 -36.61
CA THR A 171 9.76 -64.82 -36.46
C THR A 171 9.78 -65.58 -37.78
N GLN A 172 9.83 -64.87 -38.91
CA GLN A 172 9.96 -65.45 -40.25
C GLN A 172 11.43 -65.70 -40.65
N GLU A 173 12.37 -65.02 -40.00
CA GLU A 173 13.83 -65.21 -40.17
C GLU A 173 14.50 -65.71 -38.89
N LEU A 174 14.00 -66.81 -38.31
CA LEU A 174 14.75 -67.53 -37.29
C LEU A 174 15.87 -68.35 -37.96
N GLY A 175 16.92 -67.63 -38.37
CA GLY A 175 18.13 -68.15 -38.98
C GLY A 175 19.29 -67.16 -38.83
N SER A 176 19.94 -67.19 -37.66
CA SER A 176 21.29 -66.66 -37.36
C SER A 176 21.54 -65.13 -37.38
N GLY A 177 21.96 -64.57 -36.24
CA GLY A 177 22.74 -63.31 -36.18
C GLY A 177 22.52 -62.44 -34.93
N PRO A 178 23.58 -61.90 -34.27
CA PRO A 178 23.47 -61.27 -32.95
C PRO A 178 23.05 -59.78 -33.00
N ILE A 179 22.38 -59.35 -31.93
CA ILE A 179 21.79 -58.02 -31.74
C ILE A 179 22.89 -57.01 -31.37
N LYS A 180 23.06 -55.96 -32.20
CA LYS A 180 23.94 -54.81 -31.93
C LYS A 180 23.13 -53.66 -31.32
N ASN A 181 23.46 -53.27 -30.09
CA ASN A 181 22.92 -52.09 -29.43
C ASN A 181 23.68 -50.84 -29.90
N GLU A 182 23.01 -49.93 -30.61
CA GLU A 182 23.50 -48.57 -30.82
C GLU A 182 22.59 -47.58 -30.08
N ILE A 183 23.17 -46.98 -29.05
CA ILE A 183 22.63 -45.87 -28.27
C ILE A 183 22.82 -44.61 -29.12
N ALA A 184 21.74 -44.07 -29.68
CA ALA A 184 21.75 -42.77 -30.33
C ALA A 184 21.65 -41.67 -29.27
N THR A 185 22.75 -40.94 -29.08
CA THR A 185 22.84 -39.71 -28.30
C THR A 185 22.14 -38.59 -29.08
N GLU A 186 20.88 -38.28 -28.76
CA GLU A 186 20.24 -37.04 -29.22
C GLU A 186 20.65 -35.88 -28.30
N GLU A 187 21.71 -35.20 -28.71
CA GLU A 187 22.09 -33.86 -28.26
C GLU A 187 21.07 -32.85 -28.82
N ASN A 188 20.13 -32.41 -27.98
CA ASN A 188 19.25 -31.27 -28.26
C ASN A 188 19.35 -30.28 -27.10
N ALA A 189 20.39 -29.44 -27.13
CA ALA A 189 20.48 -28.26 -26.28
C ALA A 189 19.51 -27.18 -26.80
N THR A 190 18.35 -27.03 -26.14
CA THR A 190 17.41 -25.95 -26.43
C THR A 190 17.80 -24.65 -25.69
N PRO A 191 17.70 -23.46 -26.33
CA PRO A 191 17.96 -22.17 -25.68
C PRO A 191 16.74 -21.74 -24.85
N VAL A 192 16.62 -22.22 -23.61
CA VAL A 192 15.49 -21.89 -22.71
C VAL A 192 15.83 -20.76 -21.72
N ALA A 193 17.11 -20.39 -21.58
CA ALA A 193 17.57 -19.48 -20.53
C ALA A 193 17.29 -17.98 -20.77
N THR A 194 17.13 -17.52 -22.02
CA THR A 194 16.99 -16.08 -22.34
C THR A 194 15.60 -15.52 -22.08
N SER A 195 14.54 -16.32 -22.23
CA SER A 195 13.14 -15.85 -22.09
C SER A 195 12.74 -15.53 -20.64
N ALA A 196 13.31 -16.24 -19.65
CA ALA A 196 12.94 -16.08 -18.24
C ALA A 196 13.36 -14.71 -17.67
N ARG A 197 14.50 -14.17 -18.09
CA ARG A 197 15.07 -12.91 -17.57
C ARG A 197 14.37 -11.66 -18.11
N SER A 198 13.84 -11.71 -19.33
CA SER A 198 13.05 -10.59 -19.88
C SER A 198 11.73 -10.45 -19.16
N PHE A 199 11.10 -11.57 -18.76
CA PHE A 199 9.82 -11.55 -18.07
C PHE A 199 9.94 -10.97 -16.65
N THR A 200 11.04 -11.23 -15.94
CA THR A 200 11.29 -10.66 -14.61
C THR A 200 11.38 -9.14 -14.63
N ILE A 201 11.97 -8.55 -15.68
CA ILE A 201 12.09 -7.09 -15.81
C ILE A 201 10.71 -6.47 -16.02
N ILE A 202 9.86 -7.08 -16.85
CA ILE A 202 8.49 -6.60 -17.08
C ILE A 202 7.69 -6.58 -15.78
N TRP A 203 7.77 -7.64 -14.97
CA TRP A 203 7.08 -7.68 -13.68
C TRP A 203 7.56 -6.62 -12.69
N LEU A 204 8.89 -6.44 -12.59
CA LEU A 204 9.46 -5.43 -11.69
C LEU A 204 9.11 -4.01 -12.14
N LEU A 205 9.07 -3.75 -13.44
CA LEU A 205 8.63 -2.47 -14.00
C LEU A 205 7.16 -2.22 -13.66
N LEU A 206 6.30 -3.22 -13.85
CA LEU A 206 4.87 -3.11 -13.53
C LEU A 206 4.64 -2.86 -12.03
N ALA A 207 5.38 -3.56 -11.17
CA ALA A 207 5.36 -3.33 -9.74
C ALA A 207 5.82 -1.92 -9.37
N GLY A 208 6.91 -1.44 -9.97
CA GLY A 208 7.42 -0.08 -9.78
C GLY A 208 6.42 1.00 -10.19
N LEU A 209 5.70 0.78 -11.30
CA LEU A 209 4.63 1.67 -11.76
C LEU A 209 3.43 1.69 -10.81
N ILE A 210 2.98 0.53 -10.31
CA ILE A 210 1.90 0.48 -9.31
C ILE A 210 2.30 1.26 -8.04
N LEU A 211 3.53 1.04 -7.54
CA LEU A 211 4.08 1.79 -6.40
C LEU A 211 4.12 3.29 -6.65
N LEU A 212 4.50 3.71 -7.87
CA LEU A 212 4.54 5.11 -8.24
C LEU A 212 3.14 5.75 -8.19
N THR A 213 2.12 5.05 -8.70
CA THR A 213 0.74 5.56 -8.62
C THR A 213 0.23 5.71 -7.19
N LEU A 214 0.68 4.85 -6.25
CA LEU A 214 0.33 4.94 -4.83
C LEU A 214 0.89 6.22 -4.21
N VAL A 215 2.18 6.46 -4.42
CA VAL A 215 2.88 7.64 -3.92
C VAL A 215 2.30 8.94 -4.48
N LEU A 216 2.03 8.98 -5.79
CA LEU A 216 1.45 10.17 -6.42
C LEU A 216 0.01 10.46 -5.95
N SER A 217 -0.71 9.45 -5.49
CA SER A 217 -2.07 9.60 -4.96
C SER A 217 -2.12 9.88 -3.45
N GLY A 218 -0.97 9.83 -2.77
CA GLY A 218 -0.86 9.94 -1.31
C GLY A 218 -0.72 11.38 -0.82
N ASP A 219 -0.78 11.53 0.51
CA ASP A 219 -0.84 12.83 1.19
C ASP A 219 0.39 13.71 0.94
N VAL A 220 1.57 13.10 0.74
CA VAL A 220 2.83 13.81 0.45
C VAL A 220 2.79 14.54 -0.90
N ALA A 221 2.15 13.93 -1.90
CA ALA A 221 1.99 14.51 -3.24
C ALA A 221 0.83 15.52 -3.30
N ALA A 222 -0.18 15.34 -2.44
CA ALA A 222 -1.32 16.24 -2.31
C ALA A 222 -0.89 17.62 -1.75
N LEU A 223 0.07 17.67 -0.84
CA LEU A 223 0.63 18.93 -0.34
C LEU A 223 1.55 19.55 -1.40
N ALA A 224 0.96 20.26 -2.38
CA ALA A 224 1.57 20.79 -3.61
C ALA A 224 2.80 21.73 -3.46
N GLN A 225 3.35 21.88 -2.26
CA GLN A 225 4.56 22.65 -1.96
C GLN A 225 5.79 21.78 -1.67
N THR A 226 5.69 20.44 -1.75
CA THR A 226 6.84 19.56 -1.52
C THR A 226 7.77 19.50 -2.75
N PRO A 227 9.10 19.51 -2.57
CA PRO A 227 10.06 19.41 -3.69
C PRO A 227 9.94 18.04 -4.36
N MET A 228 10.22 17.95 -5.67
CA MET A 228 10.20 16.69 -6.46
C MET A 228 11.02 15.55 -5.81
N SER A 229 12.05 15.89 -5.03
CA SER A 229 12.83 14.94 -4.24
C SER A 229 12.01 14.18 -3.19
N ALA A 230 11.00 14.79 -2.58
CA ALA A 230 10.14 14.15 -1.58
C ALA A 230 9.32 13.02 -2.20
N ILE A 231 8.74 13.25 -3.39
CA ILE A 231 7.98 12.23 -4.14
C ILE A 231 8.89 11.06 -4.52
N MET A 232 10.10 11.34 -5.01
CA MET A 232 11.06 10.27 -5.35
C MET A 232 11.49 9.47 -4.13
N LEU A 233 11.76 10.14 -3.00
CA LEU A 233 12.16 9.47 -1.77
C LEU A 233 11.03 8.66 -1.15
N ASP A 234 9.79 9.11 -1.25
CA ASP A 234 8.61 8.35 -0.82
C ASP A 234 8.41 7.09 -1.68
N TRP A 235 8.57 7.22 -3.00
CA TRP A 235 8.55 6.06 -3.91
C TRP A 235 9.66 5.05 -3.59
N LEU A 236 10.88 5.53 -3.37
CA LEU A 236 12.00 4.68 -2.96
C LEU A 236 11.77 4.03 -1.59
N TYR A 237 11.18 4.77 -0.65
CA TYR A 237 10.85 4.29 0.69
C TYR A 237 9.83 3.15 0.63
N LEU A 238 8.73 3.35 -0.10
CA LEU A 238 7.67 2.35 -0.29
C LEU A 238 8.20 1.12 -1.05
N ALA A 239 9.02 1.32 -2.09
CA ALA A 239 9.67 0.23 -2.81
C ALA A 239 10.60 -0.58 -1.89
N ALA A 240 11.47 0.08 -1.13
CA ALA A 240 12.37 -0.57 -0.20
C ALA A 240 11.62 -1.35 0.88
N ARG A 241 10.53 -0.78 1.42
CA ARG A 241 9.62 -1.43 2.38
C ARG A 241 9.01 -2.71 1.80
N CYS A 242 8.45 -2.64 0.58
CA CYS A 242 7.85 -3.80 -0.08
C CYS A 242 8.88 -4.91 -0.35
N ILE A 243 10.06 -4.54 -0.85
CA ILE A 243 11.12 -5.50 -1.15
C ILE A 243 11.61 -6.16 0.14
N TRP A 244 11.89 -5.39 1.20
CA TRP A 244 12.41 -5.93 2.45
C TRP A 244 11.40 -6.86 3.14
N PHE A 245 10.18 -6.37 3.39
CA PHE A 245 9.16 -7.13 4.12
C PHE A 245 8.64 -8.30 3.31
N GLY A 246 8.37 -8.08 2.01
CA GLY A 246 7.90 -9.11 1.10
C GLY A 246 8.89 -10.25 0.93
N THR A 247 10.19 -9.93 0.78
CA THR A 247 11.23 -10.95 0.62
C THR A 247 11.33 -11.84 1.85
N ILE A 248 11.32 -11.26 3.06
CA ILE A 248 11.39 -12.04 4.32
C ILE A 248 10.14 -12.91 4.49
N ALA A 249 8.95 -12.37 4.21
CA ALA A 249 7.70 -13.11 4.28
C ALA A 249 7.68 -14.31 3.33
N TYR A 250 8.06 -14.11 2.07
CA TYR A 250 8.11 -15.19 1.09
C TYR A 250 9.17 -16.24 1.44
N LEU A 251 10.34 -15.82 1.94
CA LEU A 251 11.39 -16.74 2.41
C LEU A 251 10.88 -17.61 3.56
N GLY A 252 10.26 -17.01 4.58
CA GLY A 252 9.82 -17.70 5.81
C GLY A 252 8.62 -18.63 5.61
N TYR A 253 7.66 -18.26 4.76
CA TYR A 253 6.40 -19.00 4.60
C TYR A 253 6.34 -19.91 3.39
N VAL A 254 7.07 -19.61 2.31
CA VAL A 254 7.01 -20.39 1.06
C VAL A 254 8.32 -21.11 0.80
N LEU A 255 9.44 -20.38 0.72
CA LEU A 255 10.70 -20.95 0.26
C LEU A 255 11.32 -21.94 1.26
N LEU A 256 11.53 -21.55 2.52
CA LEU A 256 12.13 -22.40 3.54
C LEU A 256 11.36 -23.71 3.80
N PRO A 257 10.01 -23.73 3.92
CA PRO A 257 9.29 -24.99 4.08
C PRO A 257 9.29 -25.85 2.81
N LEU A 258 9.29 -25.24 1.61
CA LEU A 258 9.35 -26.01 0.36
C LEU A 258 10.73 -26.65 0.17
N LEU A 259 11.79 -25.94 0.55
CA LEU A 259 13.17 -26.42 0.47
C LEU A 259 13.38 -27.71 1.28
N ALA A 260 12.77 -27.80 2.46
CA ALA A 260 12.82 -28.99 3.31
C ALA A 260 12.08 -30.21 2.72
N VAL A 261 11.16 -30.00 1.77
CA VAL A 261 10.34 -31.06 1.15
C VAL A 261 10.93 -31.52 -0.18
N VAL A 262 11.38 -30.58 -1.02
CA VAL A 262 11.84 -30.87 -2.38
C VAL A 262 13.27 -31.41 -2.40
N GLU A 263 14.16 -30.87 -1.55
CA GLU A 263 15.59 -31.19 -1.60
C GLU A 263 16.15 -31.60 -0.22
N PRO A 264 15.67 -32.70 0.40
CA PRO A 264 15.99 -33.06 1.79
C PRO A 264 17.49 -33.27 2.03
N ASP A 265 18.25 -33.73 1.03
CA ASP A 265 19.69 -34.01 1.19
C ASP A 265 20.59 -32.79 0.95
N HIS A 266 20.11 -31.80 0.17
CA HIS A 266 20.90 -30.63 -0.25
C HIS A 266 20.33 -29.29 0.25
N HIS A 267 19.29 -29.32 1.07
CA HIS A 267 18.57 -28.13 1.54
C HIS A 267 19.50 -27.07 2.14
N SER A 268 20.52 -27.48 2.91
CA SER A 268 21.43 -26.56 3.57
C SER A 268 22.39 -25.85 2.61
N GLU A 269 22.83 -26.53 1.55
CA GLU A 269 23.70 -25.95 0.53
C GLU A 269 22.93 -24.94 -0.34
N ILE A 270 21.70 -25.29 -0.71
CA ILE A 270 20.87 -24.36 -1.47
C ILE A 270 20.44 -23.17 -0.61
N LEU A 271 20.15 -23.39 0.68
CA LEU A 271 19.85 -22.33 1.62
C LEU A 271 21.00 -21.32 1.72
N THR A 272 22.26 -21.77 1.78
CA THR A 272 23.39 -20.84 1.85
C THR A 272 23.58 -20.04 0.55
N ILE A 273 23.31 -20.63 -0.62
CA ILE A 273 23.31 -19.92 -1.91
C ILE A 273 22.23 -18.82 -1.92
N VAL A 274 21.01 -19.16 -1.54
CA VAL A 274 19.88 -18.22 -1.44
C VAL A 274 20.21 -17.09 -0.46
N LEU A 275 20.73 -17.42 0.72
CA LEU A 275 21.07 -16.43 1.75
C LEU A 275 22.22 -15.51 1.33
N ARG A 276 23.20 -16.03 0.56
CA ARG A 276 24.31 -15.24 0.02
C ARG A 276 23.84 -14.20 -1.00
N ARG A 277 22.82 -14.52 -1.82
CA ARG A 277 22.20 -13.55 -2.75
C ARG A 277 21.25 -12.58 -2.05
N PHE A 278 20.58 -13.02 -1.00
CA PHE A 278 19.71 -12.19 -0.19
C PHE A 278 20.48 -11.09 0.58
N HIS A 279 21.69 -11.39 1.07
CA HIS A 279 22.49 -10.48 1.88
C HIS A 279 22.72 -9.08 1.27
N PRO A 280 23.29 -8.93 0.05
CA PRO A 280 23.53 -7.60 -0.54
C PRO A 280 22.22 -6.86 -0.86
N LEU A 281 21.17 -7.60 -1.24
CA LEU A 281 19.84 -7.04 -1.50
C LEU A 281 19.21 -6.48 -0.22
N MET A 282 19.32 -7.19 0.90
CA MET A 282 18.81 -6.71 2.18
C MET A 282 19.57 -5.48 2.68
N LEU A 283 20.90 -5.43 2.53
CA LEU A 283 21.67 -4.24 2.92
C LEU A 283 21.33 -3.01 2.06
N ALA A 284 21.20 -3.19 0.74
CA ALA A 284 20.85 -2.09 -0.16
C ALA A 284 19.45 -1.54 0.14
N THR A 285 18.47 -2.42 0.31
CA THR A 285 17.08 -2.03 0.62
C THR A 285 16.97 -1.37 1.99
N LEU A 286 17.67 -1.88 3.00
CA LEU A 286 17.71 -1.25 4.32
C LEU A 286 18.33 0.15 4.29
N GLY A 287 19.40 0.34 3.50
CA GLY A 287 20.02 1.66 3.33
C GLY A 287 19.07 2.69 2.70
N VAL A 288 18.40 2.31 1.60
CA VAL A 288 17.38 3.17 0.95
C VAL A 288 16.22 3.47 1.89
N PHE A 289 15.72 2.46 2.60
CA PHE A 289 14.63 2.61 3.55
C PHE A 289 14.96 3.60 4.68
N LEU A 290 16.16 3.52 5.27
CA LEU A 290 16.57 4.41 6.35
C LEU A 290 16.77 5.85 5.88
N VAL A 291 17.48 6.05 4.75
CA VAL A 291 17.75 7.40 4.22
C VAL A 291 16.45 8.09 3.82
N SER A 292 15.59 7.41 3.06
CA SER A 292 14.30 8.00 2.69
C SER A 292 13.40 8.20 3.90
N GLY A 293 13.35 7.24 4.84
CA GLY A 293 12.50 7.33 6.03
C GLY A 293 12.86 8.52 6.91
N ILE A 294 14.15 8.78 7.15
CA ILE A 294 14.60 9.94 7.93
C ILE A 294 14.19 11.24 7.23
N PHE A 295 14.42 11.36 5.92
CA PHE A 295 14.04 12.54 5.15
C PHE A 295 12.53 12.82 5.23
N LEU A 296 11.70 11.79 5.05
CA LEU A 296 10.24 11.92 5.12
C LEU A 296 9.75 12.29 6.52
N THR A 297 10.44 11.85 7.58
CA THR A 297 10.08 12.25 8.95
C THR A 297 10.43 13.71 9.23
N GLU A 298 11.56 14.20 8.73
CA GLU A 298 11.95 15.60 8.89
C GLU A 298 11.00 16.53 8.14
N THR A 299 10.49 16.12 6.97
CA THR A 299 9.54 16.94 6.21
C THR A 299 8.12 16.92 6.78
N SER A 300 7.74 15.88 7.52
CA SER A 300 6.39 15.74 8.07
C SER A 300 6.22 16.31 9.49
N LEU A 301 7.30 16.45 10.26
CA LEU A 301 7.25 16.90 11.66
C LEU A 301 8.22 18.08 11.89
N ASN A 302 7.67 19.25 12.21
CA ASN A 302 8.44 20.48 12.44
C ASN A 302 8.83 20.70 13.92
N GLY A 303 8.53 19.75 14.83
CA GLY A 303 8.90 19.88 16.25
C GLY A 303 8.86 18.57 17.03
N VAL A 304 9.83 18.38 17.93
CA VAL A 304 10.00 17.17 18.77
C VAL A 304 8.77 16.88 19.65
N LEU A 305 8.05 17.93 20.05
CA LEU A 305 6.84 17.77 20.89
C LEU A 305 5.68 17.10 20.12
N GLN A 306 5.64 17.21 18.79
CA GLN A 306 4.56 16.64 17.97
C GLN A 306 4.58 15.10 17.97
N PHE A 307 5.72 14.48 18.28
CA PHE A 307 5.83 13.03 18.43
C PHE A 307 4.99 12.47 19.58
N THR A 308 4.78 13.25 20.65
CA THR A 308 4.08 12.78 21.85
C THR A 308 2.69 13.39 22.01
N THR A 309 2.41 14.54 21.40
CA THR A 309 1.13 15.22 21.52
C THR A 309 0.14 14.84 20.41
N ALA A 310 0.60 14.64 19.17
CA ALA A 310 -0.26 14.31 18.03
C ALA A 310 -0.43 12.79 17.86
N PRO A 311 -1.63 12.30 17.47
CA PRO A 311 -1.85 10.88 17.21
C PRO A 311 -1.03 10.36 16.02
N TYR A 312 -0.85 11.18 14.98
CA TYR A 312 0.09 10.93 13.89
C TYR A 312 1.51 10.64 14.43
N GLY A 313 2.03 11.54 15.28
CA GLY A 313 3.38 11.41 15.86
C GLY A 313 3.56 10.17 16.76
N ARG A 314 2.54 9.82 17.56
CA ARG A 314 2.58 8.62 18.41
C ARG A 314 2.60 7.33 17.58
N THR A 315 1.76 7.27 16.54
CA THR A 315 1.69 6.11 15.64
C THR A 315 3.01 5.91 14.90
N LEU A 316 3.61 7.02 14.44
CA LEU A 316 4.92 7.04 13.82
C LEU A 316 6.02 6.57 14.79
N LEU A 317 5.99 6.98 16.06
CA LEU A 317 6.93 6.52 17.08
C LEU A 317 6.85 4.99 17.29
N VAL A 318 5.63 4.46 17.40
CA VAL A 318 5.40 3.01 17.47
C VAL A 318 5.96 2.31 16.24
N GLU A 319 5.73 2.83 15.03
CA GLU A 319 6.30 2.29 13.80
C GLU A 319 7.83 2.21 13.86
N TRP A 320 8.51 3.28 14.29
CA TRP A 320 9.98 3.30 14.43
C TRP A 320 10.51 2.30 15.44
N ILE A 321 9.81 2.08 16.57
CA ILE A 321 10.19 1.04 17.54
C ILE A 321 10.11 -0.35 16.90
N LEU A 322 9.03 -0.63 16.16
CA LEU A 322 8.87 -1.91 15.47
C LEU A 322 9.93 -2.09 14.38
N ILE A 323 10.21 -1.06 13.59
CA ILE A 323 11.28 -1.05 12.58
C ILE A 323 12.63 -1.34 13.24
N ALA A 324 12.96 -0.66 14.35
CA ALA A 324 14.22 -0.90 15.07
C ALA A 324 14.34 -2.36 15.54
N ALA A 325 13.27 -2.95 16.06
CA ALA A 325 13.23 -4.37 16.41
C ALA A 325 13.44 -5.28 15.19
N MET A 326 12.83 -4.94 14.04
CA MET A 326 13.04 -5.68 12.78
C MET A 326 14.47 -5.59 12.25
N ILE A 327 15.11 -4.42 12.38
CA ILE A 327 16.52 -4.21 12.00
C ILE A 327 17.42 -5.07 12.87
N LEU A 328 17.22 -5.07 14.20
CA LEU A 328 17.96 -5.91 15.13
C LEU A 328 17.81 -7.40 14.79
N LEU A 329 16.58 -7.86 14.48
CA LEU A 329 16.36 -9.24 14.08
C LEU A 329 17.00 -9.56 12.71
N SER A 330 17.05 -8.59 11.79
CA SER A 330 17.67 -8.74 10.46
C SER A 330 19.18 -8.85 10.59
N ALA A 331 19.77 -8.00 11.43
CA ALA A 331 21.17 -8.05 11.78
C ALA A 331 21.53 -9.38 12.45
N TYR A 332 20.70 -9.86 13.39
CA TYR A 332 20.89 -11.18 14.00
C TYR A 332 20.86 -12.31 12.96
N ALA A 333 19.89 -12.30 12.04
CA ALA A 333 19.77 -13.31 10.98
C ALA A 333 20.96 -13.29 10.01
N LEU A 334 21.40 -12.11 9.57
CA LEU A 334 22.51 -11.96 8.61
C LEU A 334 23.89 -12.15 9.23
N PHE A 335 24.17 -11.54 10.37
CA PHE A 335 25.53 -11.53 10.93
C PHE A 335 25.80 -12.69 11.87
N THR A 336 24.77 -13.32 12.45
CA THR A 336 24.96 -14.46 13.37
C THR A 336 24.53 -15.78 12.75
N LEU A 337 23.32 -15.88 12.19
CA LEU A 337 22.79 -17.16 11.69
C LEU A 337 23.42 -17.58 10.35
N GLN A 338 23.54 -16.67 9.38
CA GLN A 338 24.14 -16.97 8.07
C GLN A 338 25.59 -17.51 8.15
N PRO A 339 26.55 -16.86 8.85
CA PRO A 339 27.92 -17.39 8.90
C PRO A 339 28.00 -18.72 9.65
N LYS A 340 27.15 -18.94 10.66
CA LYS A 340 27.05 -20.24 11.34
C LYS A 340 26.59 -21.34 10.38
N LEU A 341 25.57 -21.09 9.57
CA LEU A 341 25.09 -22.02 8.53
C LEU A 341 26.20 -22.31 7.51
N SER A 342 26.85 -21.28 6.97
CA SER A 342 27.93 -21.45 5.98
C SER A 342 29.08 -22.33 6.53
N ARG A 343 29.55 -22.03 7.74
CA ARG A 343 30.59 -22.81 8.41
C ARG A 343 30.17 -24.25 8.67
N GLN A 344 28.94 -24.48 9.12
CA GLN A 344 28.43 -25.83 9.38
C GLN A 344 28.25 -26.64 8.09
N THR A 345 27.81 -26.01 7.00
CA THR A 345 27.66 -26.67 5.70
C THR A 345 28.99 -27.11 5.09
N MET A 346 30.04 -26.31 5.25
CA MET A 346 31.37 -26.62 4.72
C MET A 346 32.01 -27.83 5.43
N LEU A 347 31.60 -28.13 6.66
CA LEU A 347 32.16 -29.22 7.48
C LEU A 347 31.40 -30.55 7.35
N LEU A 348 30.29 -30.59 6.61
CA LEU A 348 29.49 -31.79 6.35
C LEU A 348 30.15 -32.82 5.40
N PRO A 349 30.81 -32.43 4.29
CA PRO A 349 31.41 -33.41 3.36
C PRO A 349 32.71 -34.04 3.88
N VAL A 350 33.30 -33.50 4.96
CA VAL A 350 34.59 -33.94 5.53
C VAL A 350 34.45 -35.19 6.43
N VAL A 351 33.22 -35.58 6.80
CA VAL A 351 32.96 -36.67 7.75
C VAL A 351 32.27 -37.83 7.03
N ASN A 352 32.89 -39.02 7.05
CA ASN A 352 32.33 -40.25 6.49
C ASN A 352 30.93 -40.52 7.04
N ALA A 353 30.05 -41.07 6.18
CA ALA A 353 28.61 -41.20 6.42
C ALA A 353 28.22 -41.98 7.69
N GLU A 354 29.15 -42.76 8.25
CA GLU A 354 28.91 -43.72 9.34
C GLU A 354 29.24 -43.20 10.74
N LEU A 355 29.80 -41.98 10.89
CA LEU A 355 30.22 -41.48 12.20
C LEU A 355 29.07 -40.79 12.97
N PRO A 356 28.91 -41.04 14.29
CA PRO A 356 27.91 -40.36 15.14
C PRO A 356 28.10 -38.83 15.18
N ALA A 357 29.31 -38.35 14.89
CA ALA A 357 29.64 -36.93 14.73
C ALA A 357 28.90 -36.24 13.57
N ARG A 358 28.45 -36.99 12.54
CA ARG A 358 27.65 -36.43 11.44
C ARG A 358 26.23 -36.13 11.90
N ARG A 359 25.61 -37.02 12.69
CA ARG A 359 24.26 -36.80 13.24
C ARG A 359 24.20 -35.58 14.15
N THR A 360 25.19 -35.41 15.03
CA THR A 360 25.22 -34.25 15.93
C THR A 360 25.39 -32.92 15.18
N ARG A 361 26.19 -32.91 14.10
CA ARG A 361 26.33 -31.74 13.23
C ARG A 361 25.09 -31.47 12.37
N GLN A 362 24.42 -32.50 11.86
CA GLN A 362 23.14 -32.36 11.17
C GLN A 362 22.06 -31.79 12.09
N THR A 363 21.95 -32.25 13.34
CA THR A 363 20.99 -31.69 14.30
C THR A 363 21.27 -30.22 14.63
N ALA A 364 22.54 -29.80 14.67
CA ALA A 364 22.90 -28.39 14.90
C ALA A 364 22.56 -27.50 13.69
N LEU A 365 22.70 -28.03 12.47
CA LEU A 365 22.32 -27.37 11.22
C LEU A 365 20.80 -27.21 11.11
N ASP A 366 20.06 -28.28 11.44
CA ASP A 366 18.60 -28.27 11.48
C ASP A 366 18.08 -27.26 12.50
N GLN A 367 18.70 -27.20 13.68
CA GLN A 367 18.35 -26.22 14.70
C GLN A 367 18.60 -24.79 14.22
N THR A 368 19.71 -24.54 13.54
CA THR A 368 20.04 -23.21 13.00
C THR A 368 19.06 -22.82 11.88
N THR A 369 18.67 -23.77 11.03
CA THR A 369 17.64 -23.59 9.97
C THR A 369 16.26 -23.31 10.58
N ARG A 370 15.88 -24.01 11.65
CA ARG A 370 14.64 -23.75 12.40
C ARG A 370 14.66 -22.36 13.03
N ASN A 371 15.76 -21.96 13.67
CA ASN A 371 15.90 -20.63 14.25
C ASN A 371 15.80 -19.53 13.17
N LEU A 372 16.40 -19.74 12.00
CA LEU A 372 16.27 -18.82 10.86
C LEU A 372 14.81 -18.72 10.38
N LYS A 373 14.12 -19.86 10.26
CA LYS A 373 12.69 -19.91 9.90
C LYS A 373 11.82 -19.17 10.91
N HIS A 374 12.07 -19.37 12.20
CA HIS A 374 11.36 -18.66 13.27
C HIS A 374 11.65 -17.15 13.24
N ALA A 375 12.91 -16.74 13.05
CA ALA A 375 13.28 -15.34 12.93
C ALA A 375 12.53 -14.66 11.77
N PHE A 376 12.51 -15.26 10.58
CA PHE A 376 11.78 -14.71 9.43
C PHE A 376 10.27 -14.63 9.65
N ARG A 377 9.67 -15.62 10.34
CA ARG A 377 8.25 -15.57 10.69
C ARG A 377 7.94 -14.44 11.68
N VAL A 378 8.74 -14.29 12.73
CA VAL A 378 8.59 -13.21 13.71
C VAL A 378 8.75 -11.85 13.02
N GLN A 379 9.75 -11.71 12.14
CA GLN A 379 9.92 -10.53 11.32
C GLN A 379 8.73 -10.24 10.40
N SER A 380 8.12 -11.26 9.82
CA SER A 380 6.94 -11.06 8.96
C SER A 380 5.76 -10.54 9.77
N TRP A 381 5.57 -11.02 11.00
CA TRP A 381 4.55 -10.49 11.92
C TRP A 381 4.84 -9.05 12.34
N LEU A 382 6.09 -8.71 12.64
CA LEU A 382 6.49 -7.33 12.91
C LEU A 382 6.28 -6.43 11.68
N GLY A 383 6.64 -6.89 10.48
CA GLY A 383 6.43 -6.17 9.23
C GLY A 383 4.96 -5.92 8.96
N MET A 384 4.10 -6.90 9.23
CA MET A 384 2.65 -6.73 9.14
C MET A 384 2.12 -5.69 10.13
N ALA A 385 2.66 -5.63 11.35
CA ALA A 385 2.30 -4.60 12.33
C ALA A 385 2.84 -3.20 11.94
N VAL A 386 4.02 -3.11 11.32
CA VAL A 386 4.53 -1.86 10.72
C VAL A 386 3.62 -1.38 9.60
N LEU A 387 3.15 -2.28 8.71
CA LEU A 387 2.21 -1.92 7.66
C LEU A 387 0.85 -1.47 8.20
N LEU A 388 0.42 -1.99 9.35
CA LEU A 388 -0.78 -1.51 10.04
C LEU A 388 -0.59 -0.08 10.56
N CYS A 389 0.60 0.23 11.11
CA CYS A 389 0.95 1.58 11.50
C CYS A 389 0.96 2.52 10.29
N ALA A 390 1.54 2.08 9.15
CA ALA A 390 1.57 2.85 7.91
C ALA A 390 0.16 3.14 7.37
N ALA A 391 -0.74 2.15 7.36
CA ALA A 391 -2.14 2.36 6.99
C ALA A 391 -2.86 3.32 7.95
N SER A 392 -2.57 3.22 9.26
CA SER A 392 -3.11 4.15 10.25
C SER A 392 -2.59 5.58 10.05
N LEU A 393 -1.36 5.75 9.56
CA LEU A 393 -0.78 7.05 9.27
C LEU A 393 -1.42 7.74 8.04
N SER A 394 -1.93 7.01 7.05
CA SER A 394 -2.71 7.64 5.96
C SER A 394 -4.10 8.07 6.41
N PHE A 395 -4.62 7.45 7.47
CA PHE A 395 -5.87 7.88 8.10
C PHE A 395 -5.70 9.19 8.89
N PHE A 396 -4.57 9.35 9.60
CA PHE A 396 -4.26 10.57 10.35
C PHE A 396 -3.64 11.65 9.46
N ALA A 397 -4.16 12.87 9.49
CA ALA A 397 -3.52 13.99 8.80
C ALA A 397 -2.10 14.24 9.32
N PRO A 398 -1.07 14.44 8.47
CA PRO A 398 0.20 14.96 8.95
C PRO A 398 -0.01 16.36 9.57
N PRO A 399 0.78 16.78 10.57
CA PRO A 399 0.66 18.12 11.16
C PRO A 399 0.92 19.22 10.12
N ILE A 400 -0.15 19.80 9.58
CA ILE A 400 -0.06 20.91 8.62
C ILE A 400 0.37 22.17 9.36
N VAL A 401 1.51 22.74 8.95
CA VAL A 401 1.85 24.11 9.33
C VAL A 401 1.15 25.05 8.35
N PHE A 402 0.11 25.72 8.84
CA PHE A 402 -0.54 26.77 8.07
C PHE A 402 0.44 27.91 7.82
N PRO A 403 0.54 28.44 6.58
CA PRO A 403 1.33 29.64 6.35
C PRO A 403 0.82 30.75 7.26
N THR A 404 1.72 31.50 7.89
CA THR A 404 1.39 32.69 8.67
C THR A 404 0.81 33.73 7.72
N VAL A 405 -0.51 33.74 7.57
CA VAL A 405 -1.21 34.88 6.99
C VAL A 405 -1.25 35.94 8.08
N ASP A 406 -0.56 37.06 7.86
CA ASP A 406 -0.72 38.26 8.70
C ASP A 406 -2.15 38.75 8.52
N TYR A 407 -3.04 38.30 9.39
CA TYR A 407 -4.33 38.93 9.55
C TYR A 407 -4.04 40.34 10.07
N THR A 408 -4.50 41.36 9.36
CA THR A 408 -4.67 42.69 9.94
C THR A 408 -5.75 42.61 11.01
N GLN A 409 -5.46 41.96 12.14
CA GLN A 409 -6.24 42.12 13.34
C GLN A 409 -6.04 43.57 13.78
N PRO A 410 -7.10 44.40 13.85
CA PRO A 410 -6.98 45.67 14.53
C PRO A 410 -6.55 45.38 15.97
N SER A 411 -5.34 45.81 16.32
CA SER A 411 -4.70 45.57 17.59
C SER A 411 -5.54 46.20 18.69
N SER A 412 -6.31 45.39 19.43
CA SER A 412 -6.92 45.83 20.69
C SER A 412 -5.91 45.59 21.81
N SER A 413 -5.14 46.63 22.13
CA SER A 413 -4.35 46.71 23.35
C SER A 413 -5.26 46.83 24.58
N SER A 414 -5.54 45.72 25.26
CA SER A 414 -5.84 45.77 26.70
C SER A 414 -5.63 44.41 27.38
N THR A 415 -4.86 44.46 28.45
CA THR A 415 -4.51 43.34 29.32
C THR A 415 -5.68 43.04 30.26
N THR A 416 -6.67 42.26 29.83
CA THR A 416 -7.57 41.52 30.73
C THR A 416 -8.27 40.40 29.95
N ALA A 417 -8.05 39.14 30.37
CA ALA A 417 -8.70 37.89 29.93
C ALA A 417 -9.35 37.86 28.51
N PRO A 418 -8.76 37.16 27.52
CA PRO A 418 -9.30 37.13 26.17
C PRO A 418 -10.50 36.18 26.12
N THR A 419 -11.71 36.73 26.22
CA THR A 419 -12.87 36.15 25.54
C THR A 419 -12.83 36.73 24.12
N THR A 420 -12.06 36.11 23.23
CA THR A 420 -12.02 36.51 21.82
C THR A 420 -13.41 36.33 21.23
N LEU A 421 -14.17 37.42 21.12
CA LEU A 421 -15.40 37.46 20.36
C LEU A 421 -15.00 37.33 18.88
N ASN A 422 -15.07 36.09 18.35
CA ASN A 422 -14.89 35.80 16.92
C ASN A 422 -16.12 36.30 16.17
N VAL A 423 -16.22 37.63 16.02
CA VAL A 423 -17.32 38.33 15.35
C VAL A 423 -16.78 39.00 14.10
N GLN A 424 -17.37 38.69 12.96
CA GLN A 424 -17.05 39.28 11.66
C GLN A 424 -18.32 39.88 11.07
N THR A 425 -18.25 41.07 10.49
CA THR A 425 -19.39 41.68 9.79
C THR A 425 -19.00 41.95 8.34
N GLN A 426 -19.85 41.53 7.41
CA GLN A 426 -19.67 41.73 5.98
C GLN A 426 -20.90 42.42 5.40
N GLU A 427 -20.67 43.35 4.49
CA GLU A 427 -21.73 44.07 3.80
C GLU A 427 -21.94 43.49 2.41
N VAL A 428 -23.17 43.03 2.13
CA VAL A 428 -23.56 42.50 0.83
C VAL A 428 -24.85 43.19 0.39
N GLY A 429 -24.72 44.11 -0.58
CA GLY A 429 -25.82 44.93 -1.08
C GLY A 429 -26.39 45.87 -0.01
N ASN A 430 -27.64 45.62 0.40
CA ASN A 430 -28.33 46.38 1.46
C ASN A 430 -28.39 45.63 2.80
N LEU A 431 -27.70 44.49 2.94
CA LEU A 431 -27.62 43.77 4.20
C LEU A 431 -26.24 43.96 4.85
N ALA A 432 -26.26 44.20 6.16
CA ALA A 432 -25.13 43.93 7.03
C ALA A 432 -25.33 42.56 7.67
N ILE A 433 -24.39 41.66 7.40
CA ILE A 433 -24.40 40.27 7.89
C ILE A 433 -23.34 40.19 8.97
N THR A 434 -23.74 39.94 10.21
CA THR A 434 -22.80 39.73 11.32
C THR A 434 -22.77 38.25 11.66
N LEU A 435 -21.59 37.66 11.55
CA LEU A 435 -21.26 36.29 11.88
C LEU A 435 -20.54 36.26 13.23
N GLN A 436 -21.00 35.43 14.16
CA GLN A 436 -20.35 35.20 15.44
C GLN A 436 -20.15 33.71 15.67
N ILE A 437 -18.94 33.31 16.07
CA ILE A 437 -18.61 31.90 16.33
C ILE A 437 -18.29 31.72 17.82
N LEU A 438 -19.05 30.87 18.52
CA LEU A 438 -18.85 30.53 19.93
C LEU A 438 -18.66 29.01 20.11
N PRO A 439 -17.64 28.52 20.83
CA PRO A 439 -16.55 29.26 21.49
C PRO A 439 -15.40 29.64 20.55
N GLY A 440 -15.49 29.32 19.25
CA GLY A 440 -14.42 29.63 18.30
C GLY A 440 -13.16 28.80 18.52
N ARG A 441 -13.34 27.56 19.01
CA ARG A 441 -12.24 26.66 19.37
C ARG A 441 -12.23 25.46 18.44
N ILE A 442 -11.03 25.13 17.98
CA ILE A 442 -10.79 23.90 17.24
C ILE A 442 -11.07 22.73 18.21
N HIS A 443 -11.66 21.63 17.71
CA HIS A 443 -11.99 20.45 18.51
C HIS A 443 -13.16 20.62 19.50
N TYR A 444 -14.01 21.63 19.32
CA TYR A 444 -15.24 21.83 20.09
C TYR A 444 -16.43 21.93 19.15
N ALA A 445 -17.64 21.67 19.66
CA ALA A 445 -18.85 22.07 18.93
C ALA A 445 -18.86 23.60 18.86
N ASN A 446 -18.88 24.14 17.64
CA ASN A 446 -18.93 25.57 17.41
C ASN A 446 -20.34 25.95 16.97
N THR A 447 -20.91 26.91 17.69
CA THR A 447 -22.18 27.53 17.36
C THR A 447 -21.88 28.78 16.56
N ILE A 448 -22.43 28.82 15.35
CA ILE A 448 -22.38 29.98 14.47
C ILE A 448 -23.71 30.69 14.59
N ILE A 449 -23.63 31.96 14.96
CA ILE A 449 -24.74 32.87 15.13
C ILE A 449 -24.65 33.89 14.01
N VAL A 450 -25.65 33.93 13.14
CA VAL A 450 -25.77 34.90 12.05
C VAL A 450 -26.88 35.88 12.41
N SER A 451 -26.58 37.17 12.37
CA SER A 451 -27.60 38.22 12.43
C SER A 451 -27.63 39.03 11.14
N LEU A 452 -28.84 39.37 10.72
CA LEU A 452 -29.10 40.06 9.46
C LEU A 452 -29.75 41.41 9.76
N LYS A 453 -29.11 42.49 9.32
CA LYS A 453 -29.63 43.86 9.47
C LYS A 453 -29.82 44.50 8.10
N ASP A 454 -30.99 45.10 7.86
CA ASP A 454 -31.24 45.88 6.64
C ASP A 454 -30.68 47.30 6.82
N ARG A 455 -29.72 47.68 5.97
CA ARG A 455 -29.03 48.97 6.05
C ARG A 455 -29.96 50.15 5.73
N SER A 456 -31.02 49.94 4.96
CA SER A 456 -31.93 51.03 4.57
C SER A 456 -32.93 51.39 5.66
N SER A 457 -33.25 50.46 6.57
CA SER A 457 -34.28 50.65 7.59
C SER A 457 -33.76 50.50 9.01
N ASP A 458 -32.49 50.14 9.17
CA ASP A 458 -31.81 49.80 10.42
C ASP A 458 -32.50 48.68 11.23
N ASN A 459 -33.47 47.98 10.62
CA ASN A 459 -34.24 46.91 11.24
C ASN A 459 -33.59 45.54 11.02
N LEU A 460 -33.76 44.66 12.00
CA LEU A 460 -33.34 43.26 11.90
C LEU A 460 -34.30 42.48 10.98
N ILE A 461 -33.74 41.58 10.16
CA ILE A 461 -34.51 40.83 9.17
C ILE A 461 -34.96 39.49 9.76
N THR A 462 -36.28 39.30 9.90
CA THR A 462 -36.93 38.07 10.34
C THR A 462 -37.55 37.29 9.17
N GLY A 463 -37.71 35.98 9.30
CA GLY A 463 -38.40 35.14 8.31
C GLY A 463 -37.58 34.79 7.06
N ALA A 464 -36.25 34.93 7.10
CA ALA A 464 -35.38 34.51 6.02
C ALA A 464 -35.03 33.01 6.13
N GLU A 465 -34.79 32.38 5.00
CA GLU A 465 -34.15 31.07 4.91
C GLU A 465 -32.65 31.28 4.65
N VAL A 466 -31.80 30.86 5.59
CA VAL A 466 -30.35 31.00 5.50
C VAL A 466 -29.75 29.61 5.29
N LYS A 467 -29.21 29.35 4.11
CA LYS A 467 -28.40 28.17 3.84
C LYS A 467 -26.94 28.53 4.07
N MET A 468 -26.29 27.81 4.97
CA MET A 468 -24.90 28.00 5.32
C MET A 468 -24.09 26.83 4.82
N SER A 469 -22.96 27.08 4.19
CA SER A 469 -22.00 26.09 3.72
C SER A 469 -20.63 26.40 4.28
N ILE A 470 -19.97 25.40 4.85
CA ILE A 470 -18.64 25.54 5.45
C ILE A 470 -17.69 24.58 4.76
N ASN A 471 -16.56 25.09 4.29
CA ASN A 471 -15.45 24.29 3.80
C ASN A 471 -14.12 24.90 4.22
N MET A 472 -13.05 24.11 4.22
CA MET A 472 -11.71 24.57 4.51
C MET A 472 -10.99 24.99 3.23
N VAL A 473 -10.40 26.18 3.23
CA VAL A 473 -9.81 26.83 2.04
C VAL A 473 -8.55 26.11 1.56
N VAL A 474 -7.75 25.63 2.52
CA VAL A 474 -6.42 25.04 2.24
C VAL A 474 -6.52 23.58 1.82
N MET A 475 -7.54 22.86 2.29
CA MET A 475 -7.71 21.42 2.13
C MET A 475 -9.20 21.11 2.07
N ASP A 476 -9.67 20.56 0.95
CA ASP A 476 -11.09 20.26 0.81
C ASP A 476 -11.46 19.08 1.73
N MET A 477 -12.17 19.41 2.80
CA MET A 477 -12.61 18.47 3.84
C MET A 477 -14.05 18.01 3.62
N GLY A 478 -14.69 18.42 2.51
CA GLY A 478 -16.12 18.28 2.27
C GLY A 478 -16.90 19.48 2.80
N THR A 479 -17.91 19.92 2.04
CA THR A 479 -18.72 21.09 2.41
C THR A 479 -19.86 20.69 3.33
N SER A 480 -19.78 21.05 4.61
CA SER A 480 -20.89 20.87 5.55
C SER A 480 -21.92 21.97 5.31
N SER A 481 -23.16 21.61 4.98
CA SER A 481 -24.24 22.58 4.80
C SER A 481 -25.39 22.40 5.78
N THR A 482 -25.98 23.51 6.23
CA THR A 482 -27.18 23.52 7.05
C THR A 482 -28.12 24.62 6.59
N THR A 483 -29.42 24.33 6.57
CA THR A 483 -30.45 25.31 6.23
C THR A 483 -31.21 25.68 7.50
N ILE A 484 -31.20 26.97 7.83
CA ILE A 484 -31.90 27.54 8.98
C ILE A 484 -33.12 28.30 8.48
N LYS A 485 -34.29 27.97 9.03
CA LYS A 485 -35.53 28.75 8.88
C LYS A 485 -35.94 29.25 10.25
N GLY A 486 -36.21 30.54 10.37
CA GLY A 486 -36.66 31.10 11.64
C GLY A 486 -37.34 32.46 11.47
N ASP A 487 -38.35 32.69 12.30
CA ASP A 487 -39.03 33.99 12.44
C ASP A 487 -38.27 34.95 13.39
N ASN A 488 -37.10 34.52 13.89
CA ASN A 488 -36.26 35.29 14.79
C ASN A 488 -35.16 36.05 14.00
N PRO A 489 -34.67 37.20 14.49
CA PRO A 489 -33.67 38.01 13.79
C PRO A 489 -32.25 37.43 13.91
N THR A 490 -32.11 36.27 14.55
CA THR A 490 -30.85 35.59 14.83
C THR A 490 -30.97 34.14 14.39
N TYR A 491 -30.13 33.75 13.44
CA TYR A 491 -30.09 32.42 12.86
C TYR A 491 -28.92 31.66 13.47
N ILE A 492 -29.22 30.57 14.18
CA ILE A 492 -28.22 29.80 14.93
C ILE A 492 -28.02 28.45 14.26
N ALA A 493 -26.80 28.18 13.80
CA ALA A 493 -26.37 26.85 13.39
C ALA A 493 -25.37 26.31 14.41
N VAL A 494 -25.63 25.09 14.88
CA VAL A 494 -24.66 24.34 15.67
C VAL A 494 -24.00 23.34 14.73
N PHE A 495 -22.71 23.50 14.49
CA PHE A 495 -21.93 22.49 13.80
C PHE A 495 -21.34 21.55 14.83
N LYS A 496 -21.43 20.25 14.54
CA LYS A 496 -20.84 19.23 15.39
C LYS A 496 -19.31 19.36 15.35
N ARG A 497 -18.68 18.86 16.39
CA ARG A 497 -17.23 18.92 16.63
C ARG A 497 -16.38 18.39 15.46
N ASP A 498 -16.93 17.43 14.72
CA ASP A 498 -16.33 16.70 13.62
C ASP A 498 -16.60 17.34 12.25
N THR A 499 -17.64 18.16 12.10
CA THR A 499 -18.10 18.69 10.81
C THR A 499 -17.56 20.08 10.45
N ALA A 500 -17.24 20.92 11.44
CA ALA A 500 -16.71 22.26 11.21
C ALA A 500 -15.66 22.64 12.25
N PHE A 501 -14.60 23.33 11.81
CA PHE A 501 -13.45 23.72 12.66
C PHE A 501 -12.78 22.51 13.35
N SER A 502 -12.74 21.38 12.64
CA SER A 502 -12.08 20.15 13.11
C SER A 502 -10.56 20.25 13.09
N MET A 503 -10.01 21.19 12.31
CA MET A 503 -8.59 21.50 12.25
C MET A 503 -8.36 23.02 12.33
N PRO A 504 -7.19 23.46 12.83
CA PRO A 504 -6.77 24.85 12.64
C PRO A 504 -6.72 25.16 11.13
N GLY A 505 -6.83 26.43 10.75
CA GLY A 505 -6.70 26.86 9.35
C GLY A 505 -7.81 27.80 8.92
N ASP A 506 -7.79 28.17 7.64
CA ASP A 506 -8.78 29.06 7.03
C ASP A 506 -10.02 28.27 6.62
N TRP A 507 -11.16 28.66 7.19
CA TRP A 507 -12.47 28.10 6.88
C TRP A 507 -13.29 29.18 6.17
N ASP A 508 -13.81 28.82 5.00
CA ASP A 508 -14.75 29.65 4.26
C ASP A 508 -16.18 29.29 4.68
N ILE A 509 -16.98 30.32 4.96
CA ILE A 509 -18.36 30.17 5.41
C ILE A 509 -19.22 30.95 4.42
N GLY A 510 -19.72 30.23 3.42
CA GLY A 510 -20.65 30.77 2.44
C GLY A 510 -22.07 30.83 3.02
N LEU A 511 -22.75 31.95 2.80
CA LEU A 511 -24.13 32.17 3.24
C LEU A 511 -25.00 32.49 2.02
N THR A 512 -25.97 31.61 1.73
CA THR A 512 -27.06 31.90 0.78
C THR A 512 -28.31 32.29 1.55
N ILE A 513 -28.72 33.55 1.45
CA ILE A 513 -29.84 34.13 2.19
C ILE A 513 -31.02 34.33 1.23
N LEU A 514 -32.13 33.63 1.49
CA LEU A 514 -33.39 33.77 0.77
C LEU A 514 -34.41 34.50 1.65
N ARG A 515 -34.79 35.73 1.24
CA ARG A 515 -35.81 36.53 1.94
C ARG A 515 -37.19 36.32 1.31
N PRO A 516 -38.29 36.42 2.08
CA PRO A 516 -39.64 36.32 1.53
C PRO A 516 -39.86 37.33 0.39
N GLY A 517 -40.20 36.82 -0.81
CA GLY A 517 -40.51 37.65 -1.97
C GLY A 517 -39.32 38.38 -2.62
N LYS A 518 -38.07 38.04 -2.29
CA LYS A 518 -36.86 38.61 -2.92
C LYS A 518 -35.94 37.51 -3.47
N ALA A 519 -35.08 37.87 -4.44
CA ALA A 519 -34.06 36.98 -4.97
C ALA A 519 -33.04 36.56 -3.88
N PRO A 520 -32.46 35.35 -3.98
CA PRO A 520 -31.40 34.90 -3.07
C PRO A 520 -30.15 35.77 -3.18
N ILE A 521 -29.45 35.93 -2.06
CA ILE A 521 -28.19 36.68 -1.96
C ILE A 521 -27.12 35.73 -1.43
N ASP A 522 -26.03 35.61 -2.16
CA ASP A 522 -24.84 34.85 -1.74
C ASP A 522 -23.82 35.81 -1.13
N ALA A 523 -23.26 35.43 0.02
CA ALA A 523 -22.36 36.23 0.84
C ALA A 523 -21.16 35.42 1.33
#